data_AF-K5WNU3-F1
#
_entry.id   AF-K5WNU3-F1
#
_cell.length_a   1.000
_cell.length_b   1.000
_cell.length_c   1.000
_cell.angle_alpha   90.00
_cell.angle_beta   90.00
_cell.angle_gamma   90.00
#
_symmetry.space_group_name_H-M   'P 1'
#
loop_
_entity.id
_entity.type
_entity.pdbx_description
1 polymer ?
#
loop_
_entity_poly.entity_id
_entity_poly.type
_entity_poly.pdbx_seq_one_letter_code
_entity_poly.pdbx_strand_id
1 'polypeptide(L)'
;MPCAIDNPQRVLANAIVSYLPGNTPYACTTLCAGKDYAYAGVEYGDECYCGTGYVDGVMPPAAELSDCSMLCSGGYYYYCGGSWRMQIYKFT
;
A
#
# COMPACT_ATOMS: atom_id res chain seq x y z
N MET A 1 3.73 0.67 8.28
CA MET A 1 3.33 2.07 8.55
C MET A 1 1.83 2.19 8.33
N PRO A 2 1.09 2.60 9.38
CA PRO A 2 -0.37 2.58 9.36
C PRO A 2 -1.03 3.47 8.29
N CYS A 3 -0.50 4.67 8.04
CA CYS A 3 -0.96 5.55 6.96
C CYS A 3 0.14 6.54 6.55
N ALA A 4 0.47 6.59 5.25
CA ALA A 4 1.44 7.49 4.65
C ALA A 4 0.78 8.50 3.73
N ILE A 5 1.39 9.66 3.60
CA ILE A 5 1.17 10.57 2.46
C ILE A 5 1.93 10.00 1.25
N ASP A 6 1.20 9.58 0.22
CA ASP A 6 1.77 9.26 -1.09
C ASP A 6 1.80 10.49 -2.01
N ASN A 7 2.56 10.42 -3.10
CA ASN A 7 2.73 11.52 -4.04
C ASN A 7 2.97 11.00 -5.47
N PRO A 8 2.99 11.86 -6.51
CA PRO A 8 3.17 11.43 -7.90
C PRO A 8 4.45 10.64 -8.22
N GLN A 9 5.51 10.77 -7.40
CA GLN A 9 6.74 10.00 -7.52
C GLN A 9 6.68 8.64 -6.80
N ARG A 10 5.59 8.39 -6.06
CA ARG A 10 5.37 7.26 -5.16
C ARG A 10 6.36 7.23 -3.99
N VAL A 11 5.96 6.55 -2.92
CA VAL A 11 6.81 6.39 -1.71
C VAL A 11 7.53 5.06 -1.64
N LEU A 12 7.08 4.05 -2.39
CA LEU A 12 7.75 2.75 -2.49
C LEU A 12 8.72 2.74 -3.69
N ALA A 13 9.96 2.33 -3.44
CA ALA A 13 10.99 2.20 -4.47
C ALA A 13 10.72 1.01 -5.39
N ASN A 14 10.99 1.20 -6.69
CA ASN A 14 10.78 0.20 -7.75
C ASN A 14 9.37 -0.41 -7.71
N ALA A 15 8.39 0.42 -7.35
CA ALA A 15 7.04 -0.07 -7.13
C ALA A 15 6.37 -0.47 -8.44
N ILE A 16 5.73 -1.64 -8.42
CA ILE A 16 4.73 -2.01 -9.42
C ILE A 16 3.34 -1.90 -8.78
N VAL A 17 2.37 -1.45 -9.56
CA VAL A 17 0.95 -1.40 -9.15
C VAL A 17 0.17 -2.53 -9.81
N SER A 18 -0.68 -3.19 -9.05
CA SER A 18 -1.67 -4.16 -9.51
C SER A 18 -3.05 -3.73 -9.01
N TYR A 19 -4.00 -3.60 -9.94
CA TYR A 19 -5.39 -3.30 -9.61
C TYR A 19 -6.13 -4.61 -9.33
N LEU A 20 -6.48 -4.83 -8.07
CA LEU A 20 -7.10 -6.07 -7.62
C LEU A 20 -8.58 -5.80 -7.34
N PRO A 21 -9.54 -6.38 -8.11
CA PRO A 21 -10.96 -6.30 -7.79
C PRO A 21 -11.29 -6.89 -6.40
N GLY A 22 -10.44 -7.82 -5.93
CA GLY A 22 -10.50 -8.44 -4.61
C GLY A 22 -9.39 -7.95 -3.68
N ASN A 23 -9.00 -6.67 -3.75
CA ASN A 23 -7.90 -6.16 -2.93
C ASN A 23 -8.25 -6.27 -1.44
N THR A 24 -7.28 -6.67 -0.64
CA THR A 24 -7.29 -6.60 0.82
C THR A 24 -5.83 -6.48 1.26
N PRO A 25 -5.54 -6.02 2.49
CA PRO A 25 -4.18 -6.05 3.01
C PRO A 25 -3.55 -7.43 2.89
N TYR A 26 -4.29 -8.49 3.20
CA TYR A 26 -3.82 -9.87 3.11
C TYR A 26 -3.53 -10.31 1.66
N ALA A 27 -4.43 -10.02 0.72
CA ALA A 27 -4.24 -10.36 -0.68
C ALA A 27 -3.02 -9.63 -1.28
N CYS A 28 -2.90 -8.32 -1.01
CA CYS A 28 -1.80 -7.52 -1.51
C CYS A 28 -0.46 -7.96 -0.93
N THR A 29 -0.40 -8.16 0.39
CA THR A 29 0.82 -8.65 1.05
C THR A 29 1.25 -10.02 0.55
N THR A 30 0.31 -10.95 0.39
CA THR A 30 0.58 -12.28 -0.18
C THR A 30 1.12 -12.19 -1.60
N LEU A 31 0.53 -11.32 -2.44
CA LEU A 31 0.98 -11.12 -3.82
C LEU A 31 2.41 -10.56 -3.86
N CYS A 32 2.72 -9.54 -3.07
CA CYS A 32 4.04 -8.93 -3.09
C CYS A 32 5.12 -9.85 -2.50
N ALA A 33 4.82 -10.56 -1.42
CA ALA A 33 5.72 -11.55 -0.83
C ALA A 33 6.00 -12.70 -1.81
N GLY A 34 4.98 -13.20 -2.51
CA GLY A 34 5.14 -14.23 -3.55
C GLY A 34 5.90 -13.79 -4.80
N LYS A 35 6.19 -12.49 -4.93
CA LYS A 35 7.01 -11.89 -6.00
C LYS A 35 8.37 -11.40 -5.49
N ASP A 36 8.79 -11.82 -4.29
CA ASP A 36 10.07 -11.47 -3.67
C ASP A 36 10.28 -9.95 -3.43
N TYR A 37 9.20 -9.18 -3.33
CA TYR A 37 9.28 -7.78 -2.88
C TYR A 37 9.33 -7.71 -1.35
N ALA A 38 10.03 -6.71 -0.81
CA ALA A 38 10.16 -6.53 0.65
C ALA A 38 9.00 -5.73 1.27
N TYR A 39 8.22 -5.02 0.45
CA TYR A 39 7.14 -4.14 0.90
C TYR A 39 5.88 -4.36 0.06
N ALA A 40 4.73 -4.19 0.72
CA ALA A 40 3.43 -4.04 0.09
C ALA A 40 2.77 -2.74 0.54
N GLY A 41 1.97 -2.13 -0.33
CA GLY A 41 1.16 -0.95 -0.04
C GLY A 41 -0.24 -1.13 -0.57
N VAL A 42 -1.25 -0.75 0.20
CA VAL A 42 -2.64 -0.66 -0.30
C VAL A 42 -3.06 0.81 -0.38
N GLU A 43 -3.66 1.18 -1.50
CA GLU A 43 -4.15 2.53 -1.79
C GLU A 43 -5.46 2.45 -2.59
N TYR A 44 -6.24 3.53 -2.51
CA TYR A 44 -7.44 3.76 -3.33
C TYR A 44 -8.45 2.59 -3.38
N GLY A 45 -8.49 1.76 -2.33
CA GLY A 45 -9.44 0.65 -2.23
C GLY A 45 -9.01 -0.60 -3.01
N ASP A 46 -8.58 -0.46 -4.26
CA ASP A 46 -8.26 -1.58 -5.16
C ASP A 46 -6.80 -1.65 -5.63
N GLU A 47 -5.98 -0.65 -5.32
CA GLU A 47 -4.58 -0.62 -5.73
C GLU A 47 -3.70 -1.37 -4.74
N CYS A 48 -2.87 -2.27 -5.27
CA CYS A 48 -1.83 -2.98 -4.54
C CYS A 48 -0.46 -2.66 -5.13
N TYR A 49 0.42 -2.10 -4.29
CA TYR A 49 1.77 -1.72 -4.63
C TYR A 49 2.77 -2.71 -4.05
N CYS A 50 3.70 -3.21 -4.86
CA CYS A 50 4.82 -4.03 -4.39
C CYS A 50 6.12 -3.28 -4.62
N GLY A 51 6.92 -3.08 -3.57
CA GLY A 51 8.14 -2.29 -3.62
C GLY A 51 9.32 -2.94 -2.91
N THR A 52 10.54 -2.53 -3.27
CA THR A 52 11.77 -3.10 -2.70
C THR A 52 12.27 -2.33 -1.48
N GLY A 53 11.67 -1.17 -1.19
CA GLY A 53 12.10 -0.25 -0.14
C GLY A 53 11.29 1.04 -0.21
N TYR A 54 11.77 2.08 0.48
CA TYR A 54 11.29 3.44 0.26
C TYR A 54 12.14 4.15 -0.79
N VAL A 55 11.53 5.07 -1.55
CA VAL A 55 12.27 5.93 -2.48
C VAL A 55 13.38 6.67 -1.74
N ASP A 56 14.60 6.63 -2.30
CA ASP A 56 15.83 7.18 -1.73
C ASP A 56 16.16 6.69 -0.30
N GLY A 57 15.55 5.58 0.16
CA GLY A 57 15.68 5.10 1.53
C GLY A 57 14.98 5.99 2.58
N VAL A 58 14.17 6.96 2.15
CA VAL A 58 13.52 7.93 3.03
C VAL A 58 12.12 7.45 3.40
N MET A 59 11.88 7.27 4.70
CA MET A 59 10.54 6.93 5.19
C MET A 59 9.56 8.06 4.84
N PRO A 60 8.40 7.76 4.23
CA PRO A 60 7.44 8.79 3.84
C PRO A 60 6.77 9.45 5.05
N PRO A 61 6.22 10.67 4.89
CA PRO A 61 5.49 11.36 5.94
C PRO A 61 4.25 10.57 6.37
N ALA A 62 3.99 10.53 7.68
CA ALA A 62 2.77 9.95 8.21
C ALA A 62 1.57 10.88 7.95
N ALA A 63 0.41 10.27 7.70
CA ALA A 63 -0.89 10.94 7.67
C ALA A 63 -1.73 10.50 8.88
N GLU A 64 -2.88 11.15 9.09
CA GLU A 64 -3.86 10.69 10.08
C GLU A 64 -4.44 9.33 9.67
N LEU A 65 -4.78 8.48 10.63
CA LEU A 65 -5.36 7.16 10.32
C LEU A 65 -6.70 7.27 9.58
N SER A 66 -7.46 8.34 9.86
CA SER A 66 -8.71 8.70 9.17
C SER A 66 -8.53 8.97 7.68
N ASP A 67 -7.34 9.37 7.24
CA ASP A 67 -7.04 9.58 5.82
C ASP A 67 -6.92 8.26 5.04
N CYS A 68 -6.60 7.16 5.74
CA CYS A 68 -6.52 5.81 5.18
C CYS A 68 -7.80 4.99 5.46
N SER A 69 -8.97 5.59 5.24
CA SER A 69 -10.29 5.04 5.55
C SER A 69 -11.08 4.52 4.34
N MET A 70 -10.47 4.43 3.16
CA MET A 70 -11.14 3.88 1.98
C MET A 70 -11.32 2.38 2.12
N LEU A 71 -12.55 1.89 1.92
CA LEU A 71 -12.84 0.46 1.99
C LEU A 71 -12.15 -0.30 0.85
N CYS A 72 -11.68 -1.49 1.18
CA CYS A 72 -11.07 -2.38 0.20
C CYS A 72 -12.09 -2.92 -0.81
N SER A 73 -11.67 -3.10 -2.06
CA SER A 73 -12.51 -3.69 -3.12
C SER A 73 -12.88 -5.15 -2.86
N GLY A 74 -12.00 -5.90 -2.19
CA GLY A 74 -12.20 -7.31 -1.82
C GLY A 74 -12.93 -7.53 -0.49
N GLY A 75 -13.41 -6.48 0.17
CA GLY A 75 -14.25 -6.63 1.36
C GLY A 75 -14.37 -5.35 2.18
N TYR A 76 -15.60 -5.06 2.63
CA TYR A 76 -15.94 -3.84 3.37
C TYR A 76 -15.56 -3.86 4.86
N TYR A 77 -14.81 -4.87 5.32
CA TYR A 77 -14.33 -4.99 6.70
C TYR A 77 -12.91 -4.45 6.89
N TYR A 78 -12.22 -4.14 5.79
CA TYR A 78 -10.84 -3.67 5.79
C TYR A 78 -10.73 -2.33 5.06
N TYR A 79 -9.73 -1.55 5.45
CA TYR A 79 -9.36 -0.32 4.78
C TYR A 79 -8.12 -0.53 3.91
N CYS A 80 -8.13 0.05 2.71
CA CYS A 80 -7.08 -0.06 1.70
C CYS A 80 -6.61 1.33 1.28
N GLY A 81 -6.12 2.09 2.27
CA GLY A 81 -5.58 3.43 2.05
C GLY A 81 -6.66 4.49 1.78
N GLY A 82 -6.39 5.41 0.87
CA GLY A 82 -7.23 6.51 0.45
C GLY A 82 -6.63 7.21 -0.76
N SER A 83 -7.16 8.38 -1.14
CA SER A 83 -6.58 9.16 -2.24
C SER A 83 -5.20 9.71 -1.86
N TRP A 84 -4.13 9.22 -2.48
CA TRP A 84 -2.74 9.57 -2.14
C TRP A 84 -2.40 9.26 -0.67
N ARG A 85 -2.98 8.17 -0.17
CA ARG A 85 -2.85 7.72 1.21
C ARG A 85 -2.64 6.23 1.24
N MET A 86 -1.45 5.80 1.63
CA MET A 86 -1.02 4.42 1.51
C MET A 86 -0.82 3.78 2.88
N GLN A 87 -1.39 2.59 3.10
CA GLN A 87 -1.01 1.76 4.24
C GLN A 87 0.11 0.83 3.78
N ILE A 88 1.27 0.86 4.45
CA ILE A 88 2.46 0.13 4.02
C ILE A 88 2.79 -1.01 4.99
N TYR A 89 3.04 -2.17 4.44
CA TYR A 89 3.46 -3.40 5.13
C TYR A 89 4.87 -3.76 4.68
N LYS A 90 5.69 -4.23 5.62
CA LYS A 90 7.06 -4.69 5.38
C LYS A 90 7.14 -6.16 5.77
N PHE A 91 7.80 -6.97 4.95
CA PHE A 91 8.13 -8.35 5.30
C PHE A 91 9.53 -8.40 5.93
N THR A 92 9.68 -9.23 6.96
CA THR A 92 10.96 -9.41 7.67
C THR A 92 11.87 -10.35 6.92
#